data_AF-G5N802-F1
#
_entry.id   AF-G5N802-F1
#
_cell.length_a   1.000
_cell.length_b   1.000
_cell.length_c   1.000
_cell.angle_alpha   90.00
_cell.angle_beta   90.00
_cell.angle_gamma   90.00
#
_symmetry.space_group_name_H-M   'P 1'
#
loop_
_entity.id
_entity.type
_entity.pdbx_description
1 polymer ?
#
loop_
_entity_poly.entity_id
_entity_poly.type
_entity_poly.pdbx_seq_one_letter_code
_entity_poly.pdbx_strand_id
1 'polypeptide(L)'
;MYKAPRRRHYQVSCAAFCFLFRFNTSGRFMKQLTILGSTGSIGCSTLDVVRHNPDSFRVIALVAGKNVARMAEQCLEFSPRYAVMDDTSSAEQLKIMLQQHGSRTEVLSGQQAACEMAALDEVGHVMAAIVGAAGLLPTLAAIRAGKTILLANKESLVTCGRLFMDEVKRSNARLLPVDSEHNAIFQSLPQSIQHNLGYADLEQNGVTSILLTGSGGPFRETPMCDLAAMTPDQACRHPNWSMGRKISVDSATMMNKGLEYIEARWLFNASARQMEVLIHPQSVIHSMVRYQDGSVLAQLGEPDMRTPIAHTMAWPNRVTSGAQPLDFCKLSA
;
A
#
# COMPACT_ATOMS: atom_id res chain seq x y z
N MET A 1 83.35 12.39 -15.30
CA MET A 1 82.22 12.17 -16.21
C MET A 1 80.94 12.06 -15.38
N TYR A 2 79.91 12.83 -15.76
CA TYR A 2 78.53 12.84 -15.26
C TYR A 2 78.25 13.24 -13.80
N LYS A 3 78.12 14.56 -13.60
CA LYS A 3 77.32 15.22 -12.54
C LYS A 3 75.82 15.04 -12.84
N ALA A 4 75.05 14.68 -11.82
CA ALA A 4 73.58 14.59 -11.87
C ALA A 4 72.91 15.96 -12.08
N PRO A 5 71.83 16.08 -12.88
CA PRO A 5 71.04 17.29 -12.96
C PRO A 5 69.71 17.19 -12.18
N ARG A 6 69.59 18.14 -11.24
CA ARG A 6 68.43 18.89 -10.76
C ARG A 6 67.02 18.42 -11.14
N ARG A 7 66.22 18.11 -10.10
CA ARG A 7 64.75 18.07 -10.11
C ARG A 7 64.18 19.45 -10.49
N ARG A 8 63.32 19.49 -11.51
CA ARG A 8 62.42 20.64 -11.78
C ARG A 8 61.08 20.36 -11.11
N HIS A 9 60.65 21.31 -10.27
CA HIS A 9 59.29 21.42 -9.78
C HIS A 9 58.36 21.79 -10.94
N TYR A 10 57.33 20.98 -11.17
CA TYR A 10 56.11 21.43 -11.85
C TYR A 10 55.03 21.59 -10.77
N GLN A 11 54.80 22.84 -10.36
CA GLN A 11 53.56 23.26 -9.73
C GLN A 11 52.48 23.17 -10.80
N VAL A 12 51.62 22.16 -10.73
CA VAL A 12 50.36 22.15 -11.47
C VAL A 12 49.29 22.68 -10.53
N SER A 13 48.73 23.83 -10.93
CA SER A 13 47.68 24.58 -10.24
C SER A 13 46.48 23.71 -9.88
N CYS A 14 46.13 23.71 -8.60
CA CYS A 14 45.01 22.95 -8.01
C CYS A 14 43.63 23.58 -8.28
N ALA A 15 43.50 24.46 -9.28
CA ALA A 15 42.33 25.34 -9.45
C ALA A 15 41.41 25.02 -10.64
N ALA A 16 41.66 23.95 -11.41
CA ALA A 16 40.93 23.71 -12.66
C ALA A 16 40.07 22.41 -12.70
N PHE A 17 39.90 21.71 -11.58
CA PHE A 17 39.16 20.43 -11.54
C PHE A 17 37.94 20.39 -10.60
N CYS A 18 37.50 21.54 -10.08
CA CYS A 18 36.36 21.61 -9.15
C CYS A 18 35.02 22.06 -9.77
N PHE A 19 34.91 22.17 -11.11
CA PHE A 19 33.72 22.79 -11.73
C PHE A 19 32.77 21.86 -12.49
N LEU A 20 32.91 20.53 -12.41
CA LEU A 20 32.08 19.61 -13.21
C LEU A 20 31.36 18.48 -12.46
N PHE A 21 31.34 18.49 -11.13
CA PHE A 21 30.48 17.59 -10.35
C PHE A 21 29.80 18.31 -9.19
N ARG A 22 28.98 19.31 -9.52
CA ARG A 22 27.76 19.55 -8.74
C ARG A 22 26.72 18.55 -9.25
N PHE A 23 26.76 17.32 -8.72
CA PHE A 23 25.61 16.45 -8.80
C PHE A 23 24.42 17.20 -8.20
N ASN A 24 23.42 17.36 -9.05
CA ASN A 24 22.13 17.94 -8.75
C ASN A 24 21.59 17.29 -7.46
N THR A 25 21.43 18.09 -6.41
CA THR A 25 20.78 17.68 -5.16
C THR A 25 19.34 17.25 -5.48
N SER A 26 19.10 15.94 -5.46
CA SER A 26 17.80 15.31 -5.18
C SER A 26 16.56 16.11 -5.60
N GLY A 27 16.33 16.25 -6.91
CA GLY A 27 15.00 16.55 -7.42
C GLY A 27 14.11 15.34 -7.13
N ARG A 28 13.43 15.33 -5.98
CA ARG A 28 12.46 14.28 -5.66
C ARG A 28 11.32 14.44 -6.67
N PHE A 29 11.27 13.61 -7.70
CA PHE A 29 10.19 13.66 -8.69
C PHE A 29 8.86 13.42 -7.97
N MET A 30 7.95 14.39 -8.07
CA MET A 30 6.61 14.33 -7.50
C MET A 30 5.85 13.14 -8.10
N LYS A 31 5.42 12.20 -7.26
CA LYS A 31 4.68 11.02 -7.69
C LYS A 31 3.20 11.38 -7.87
N GLN A 32 2.68 11.09 -9.06
CA GLN A 32 1.27 11.28 -9.40
C GLN A 32 0.45 10.02 -9.09
N LEU A 33 -0.70 10.22 -8.45
CA LEU A 33 -1.54 9.17 -7.86
C LEU A 33 -2.97 9.17 -8.41
N THR A 34 -3.47 7.97 -8.71
CA THR A 34 -4.91 7.68 -8.74
C THR A 34 -5.30 6.90 -7.48
N ILE A 35 -6.38 7.29 -6.80
CA ILE A 35 -6.88 6.59 -5.61
C ILE A 35 -8.22 5.95 -5.92
N LEU A 36 -8.21 4.61 -6.06
CA LEU A 36 -9.39 3.79 -6.25
C LEU A 36 -10.02 3.50 -4.88
N GLY A 37 -11.20 4.04 -4.60
CA GLY A 37 -11.87 3.90 -3.29
C GLY A 37 -11.51 5.02 -2.31
N SER A 38 -11.40 6.27 -2.77
CA SER A 38 -10.90 7.41 -1.98
C SER A 38 -11.71 7.72 -0.73
N THR A 39 -13.02 7.52 -0.75
CA THR A 39 -13.92 7.84 0.37
C THR A 39 -13.98 6.74 1.44
N GLY A 40 -13.34 5.59 1.20
CA GLY A 40 -13.20 4.50 2.17
C GLY A 40 -12.07 4.73 3.17
N SER A 41 -11.93 3.84 4.16
CA SER A 41 -10.92 3.98 5.23
C SER A 41 -9.48 4.10 4.68
N ILE A 42 -9.08 3.21 3.77
CA ILE A 42 -7.76 3.24 3.14
C ILE A 42 -7.56 4.48 2.27
N GLY A 43 -8.57 4.86 1.47
CA GLY A 43 -8.50 6.08 0.65
C GLY A 43 -8.29 7.35 1.48
N CYS A 44 -8.98 7.45 2.61
CA CYS A 44 -8.83 8.59 3.53
C CYS A 44 -7.47 8.59 4.24
N SER A 45 -6.99 7.42 4.66
CA SER A 45 -5.65 7.26 5.22
C SER A 45 -4.56 7.60 4.18
N THR A 46 -4.79 7.26 2.91
CA THR A 46 -3.90 7.62 1.78
C THR A 46 -3.84 9.12 1.59
N LEU A 47 -4.99 9.80 1.59
CA LEU A 47 -5.06 11.26 1.50
C LEU A 47 -4.41 11.95 2.71
N ASP A 48 -4.49 11.34 3.90
CA ASP A 48 -3.76 11.86 5.07
C ASP A 48 -2.24 11.77 4.89
N VAL A 49 -1.73 10.67 4.35
CA VAL A 49 -0.30 10.56 3.99
C VAL A 49 0.08 11.58 2.90
N VAL A 50 -0.78 11.83 1.90
CA VAL A 50 -0.55 12.89 0.90
C VAL A 50 -0.47 14.26 1.56
N ARG A 51 -1.38 14.57 2.50
CA ARG A 51 -1.41 15.85 3.24
C ARG A 51 -0.12 16.11 4.02
N HIS A 52 0.49 15.06 4.57
CA HIS A 52 1.77 15.16 5.26
C HIS A 52 2.99 15.30 4.33
N ASN A 53 2.83 15.09 3.02
CA ASN A 53 3.93 15.05 2.06
C ASN A 53 3.57 15.70 0.70
N PRO A 54 3.13 16.97 0.68
CA PRO A 54 2.64 17.64 -0.53
C PRO A 54 3.71 17.78 -1.62
N ASP A 55 4.99 17.88 -1.24
CA ASP A 55 6.10 17.97 -2.20
C ASP A 55 6.45 16.64 -2.85
N SER A 56 5.96 15.52 -2.29
CA SER A 56 6.28 14.17 -2.78
C SER A 56 5.14 13.54 -3.57
N PHE A 57 3.89 13.93 -3.30
CA PHE A 57 2.71 13.28 -3.86
C PHE A 57 1.68 14.29 -4.38
N ARG A 58 1.12 13.98 -5.54
CA ARG A 58 0.00 14.74 -6.13
C ARG A 58 -1.11 13.80 -6.55
N VAL A 59 -2.33 14.11 -6.14
CA VAL A 59 -3.53 13.38 -6.54
C VAL A 59 -3.98 13.89 -7.90
N ILE A 60 -4.09 12.99 -8.88
CA ILE A 60 -4.59 13.29 -10.22
C ILE A 60 -6.06 12.89 -10.33
N ALA A 61 -6.41 11.70 -9.83
CA ALA A 61 -7.77 11.19 -9.89
C ALA A 61 -8.23 10.55 -8.58
N LEU A 62 -9.47 10.81 -8.20
CA LEU A 62 -10.17 10.14 -7.11
C LEU A 62 -11.34 9.33 -7.66
N VAL A 63 -11.51 8.09 -7.19
CA VAL A 63 -12.62 7.22 -7.58
C VAL A 63 -13.34 6.74 -6.33
N ALA A 64 -14.68 6.79 -6.32
CA ALA A 64 -15.51 6.26 -5.24
C ALA A 64 -16.83 5.69 -5.75
N GLY A 65 -17.62 5.13 -4.83
CA GLY A 65 -18.95 4.58 -5.12
C GLY A 65 -20.04 5.65 -5.08
N LYS A 66 -20.61 5.88 -3.88
CA LYS A 66 -21.82 6.69 -3.66
C LYS A 66 -21.68 7.83 -2.64
N ASN A 67 -20.52 7.96 -1.98
CA ASN A 67 -20.34 8.95 -0.91
C ASN A 67 -19.98 10.33 -1.50
N VAL A 68 -20.99 11.02 -2.03
CA VAL A 68 -20.86 12.33 -2.70
C VAL A 68 -20.26 13.39 -1.77
N ALA A 69 -20.78 13.50 -0.54
CA ALA A 69 -20.35 14.52 0.41
C ALA A 69 -18.83 14.42 0.67
N ARG A 70 -18.35 13.21 0.98
CA ARG A 70 -16.92 12.99 1.24
C ARG A 70 -16.06 13.18 -0.02
N MET A 71 -16.55 12.77 -1.19
CA MET A 71 -15.83 13.00 -2.43
C MET A 71 -15.67 14.51 -2.72
N ALA A 72 -16.72 15.30 -2.46
CA ALA A 72 -16.67 16.75 -2.64
C ALA A 72 -15.63 17.40 -1.72
N GLU A 73 -15.62 17.06 -0.42
CA GLU A 73 -14.59 17.51 0.53
C GLU A 73 -13.18 17.21 0.02
N GLN A 74 -12.95 15.96 -0.41
CA GLN A 74 -11.65 15.53 -0.94
C GLN A 74 -11.27 16.28 -2.23
N CYS A 75 -12.22 16.53 -3.13
CA CYS A 75 -11.95 17.27 -4.36
C CYS A 75 -11.59 18.74 -4.09
N LEU A 76 -12.30 19.39 -3.17
CA LEU A 76 -12.03 20.78 -2.81
C LEU A 76 -10.68 20.95 -2.11
N GLU A 77 -10.27 19.98 -1.30
CA GLU A 77 -8.97 19.98 -0.63
C GLU A 77 -7.81 19.68 -1.60
N PHE A 78 -7.88 18.55 -2.32
CA PHE A 78 -6.75 18.05 -3.10
C PHE A 78 -6.73 18.54 -4.54
N SER A 79 -7.79 19.20 -5.00
CA SER A 79 -7.95 19.73 -6.37
C SER A 79 -7.52 18.72 -7.46
N PRO A 80 -8.02 17.47 -7.42
CA PRO A 80 -7.67 16.48 -8.44
C PRO A 80 -8.19 16.95 -9.80
N ARG A 81 -7.52 16.50 -10.86
CA ARG A 81 -7.98 16.75 -12.23
C ARG A 81 -9.30 16.04 -12.50
N TYR A 82 -9.43 14.81 -11.99
CA TYR A 82 -10.59 13.96 -12.22
C TYR A 82 -11.21 13.45 -10.92
N ALA A 83 -12.53 13.34 -10.90
CA ALA A 83 -13.28 12.61 -9.89
C ALA A 83 -14.27 11.66 -10.57
N VAL A 84 -14.30 10.40 -10.15
CA VAL A 84 -15.21 9.38 -10.69
C VAL A 84 -16.10 8.86 -9.59
N MET A 85 -17.41 8.85 -9.84
CA MET A 85 -18.37 8.13 -9.03
C MET A 85 -18.88 6.92 -9.82
N ASP A 86 -18.79 5.72 -9.27
CA ASP A 86 -19.31 4.51 -9.92
C ASP A 86 -20.82 4.62 -10.20
N ASP A 87 -21.56 5.25 -9.29
CA ASP A 87 -22.99 5.53 -9.43
C ASP A 87 -23.24 6.84 -10.18
N THR A 88 -23.95 6.77 -11.30
CA THR A 88 -24.24 7.92 -12.18
C THR A 88 -24.98 9.05 -11.45
N SER A 89 -25.97 8.73 -10.61
CA SER A 89 -26.72 9.75 -9.87
C SER A 89 -25.84 10.50 -8.88
N SER A 90 -24.89 9.79 -8.25
CA SER A 90 -23.90 10.34 -7.36
C SER A 90 -22.90 11.24 -8.11
N ALA A 91 -22.52 10.88 -9.34
CA ALA A 91 -21.67 11.71 -10.20
C ALA A 91 -22.33 13.04 -10.56
N GLU A 92 -23.62 13.02 -10.93
CA GLU A 92 -24.38 14.23 -11.25
C GLU A 92 -24.47 15.17 -10.05
N GLN A 93 -24.78 14.64 -8.86
CA GLN A 93 -24.82 15.40 -7.62
C GLN A 93 -23.45 16.02 -7.28
N LEU A 94 -22.37 15.24 -7.43
CA LEU A 94 -21.00 15.72 -7.21
C LEU A 94 -20.65 16.85 -8.16
N LYS A 95 -20.98 16.72 -9.46
CA LYS A 95 -20.72 17.73 -10.48
C LYS A 95 -21.37 19.07 -10.12
N ILE A 96 -22.64 19.06 -9.72
CA ILE A 96 -23.37 20.26 -9.31
C ILE A 96 -22.68 20.90 -8.09
N MET A 97 -22.35 20.10 -7.08
CA MET A 97 -21.72 20.58 -5.85
C MET A 97 -20.35 21.21 -6.11
N LEU A 98 -19.53 20.59 -6.95
CA LEU A 98 -18.19 21.10 -7.29
C LEU A 98 -18.26 22.38 -8.15
N GLN A 99 -19.21 22.47 -9.07
CA GLN A 99 -19.44 23.68 -9.87
C GLN A 99 -19.86 24.87 -8.99
N GLN A 100 -20.73 24.65 -8.00
CA GLN A 100 -21.15 25.69 -7.05
C GLN A 100 -19.98 26.25 -6.22
N HIS A 101 -18.94 25.44 -5.99
CA HIS A 101 -17.73 25.85 -5.27
C HIS A 101 -16.59 26.30 -6.20
N GLY A 102 -16.84 26.42 -7.51
CA GLY A 102 -15.84 26.88 -8.48
C GLY A 102 -14.68 25.90 -8.73
N SER A 103 -14.86 24.61 -8.39
CA SER A 103 -13.84 23.59 -8.64
C SER A 103 -13.68 23.33 -10.14
N ARG A 104 -12.43 23.04 -10.54
CA ARG A 104 -12.06 22.66 -11.92
C ARG A 104 -12.01 21.16 -12.15
N THR A 105 -12.31 20.36 -11.13
CA THR A 105 -12.30 18.89 -11.23
C THR A 105 -13.35 18.42 -12.23
N GLU A 106 -12.91 17.63 -13.20
CA GLU A 106 -13.79 16.98 -14.17
C GLU A 106 -14.44 15.75 -13.54
N VAL A 107 -15.77 15.73 -13.51
CA VAL A 107 -16.54 14.63 -12.92
C VAL A 107 -16.98 13.66 -14.00
N LEU A 108 -16.60 12.39 -13.85
CA LEU A 108 -16.96 11.26 -14.71
C LEU A 108 -17.78 10.22 -13.91
N SER A 109 -18.37 9.24 -14.60
CA SER A 109 -19.14 8.17 -13.95
C SER A 109 -18.86 6.77 -14.48
N GLY A 110 -19.09 5.78 -13.61
CA GLY A 110 -19.09 4.37 -13.95
C GLY A 110 -17.71 3.69 -13.92
N GLN A 111 -17.76 2.35 -13.95
CA GLN A 111 -16.58 1.49 -13.86
C GLN A 111 -15.56 1.73 -14.98
N GLN A 112 -16.02 2.02 -16.20
CA GLN A 112 -15.13 2.26 -17.34
C GLN A 112 -14.28 3.52 -17.12
N ALA A 113 -14.86 4.61 -16.61
CA ALA A 113 -14.11 5.80 -16.23
C ALA A 113 -13.12 5.50 -15.10
N ALA A 114 -13.46 4.65 -14.13
CA ALA A 114 -12.52 4.22 -13.10
C ALA A 114 -11.31 3.46 -13.68
N CYS A 115 -11.52 2.60 -14.67
CA CYS A 115 -10.45 1.91 -15.41
C CYS A 115 -9.56 2.90 -16.16
N GLU A 116 -10.14 3.90 -16.83
CA GLU A 116 -9.41 4.95 -17.55
C GLU A 116 -8.54 5.79 -16.59
N MET A 117 -9.08 6.18 -15.44
CA MET A 117 -8.33 6.92 -14.42
C MET A 117 -7.17 6.12 -13.83
N ALA A 118 -7.34 4.80 -13.73
CA ALA A 118 -6.30 3.89 -13.27
C ALA A 118 -5.16 3.72 -14.30
N ALA A 119 -5.44 3.99 -15.58
CA ALA A 119 -4.52 3.81 -16.71
C ALA A 119 -3.87 5.10 -17.23
N LEU A 120 -4.27 6.29 -16.75
CA LEU A 120 -3.75 7.60 -17.17
C LEU A 120 -2.22 7.63 -17.31
N ASP A 121 -1.70 8.12 -18.43
CA ASP A 121 -0.25 8.15 -18.73
C ASP A 121 0.56 8.92 -17.68
N GLU A 122 0.03 10.06 -17.22
CA GLU A 122 0.67 10.93 -16.23
C GLU A 122 0.74 10.32 -14.82
N VAL A 123 -0.10 9.32 -14.53
CA VAL A 123 -0.14 8.62 -13.24
C VAL A 123 0.89 7.50 -13.22
N GLY A 124 1.74 7.48 -12.18
CA GLY A 124 2.72 6.41 -11.98
C GLY A 124 2.32 5.39 -10.91
N HIS A 125 1.46 5.79 -9.97
CA HIS A 125 1.07 4.99 -8.81
C HIS A 125 -0.46 4.95 -8.66
N VAL A 126 -1.00 3.77 -8.38
CA VAL A 126 -2.45 3.57 -8.19
C VAL A 126 -2.69 2.89 -6.85
N MET A 127 -3.42 3.56 -5.97
CA MET A 127 -3.92 2.96 -4.72
C MET A 127 -5.18 2.14 -5.04
N ALA A 128 -5.08 0.81 -4.99
CA ALA A 128 -6.17 -0.12 -5.23
C ALA A 128 -6.89 -0.43 -3.90
N ALA A 129 -7.89 0.37 -3.55
CA ALA A 129 -8.59 0.35 -2.27
C ALA A 129 -10.13 0.33 -2.36
N ILE A 130 -10.69 0.05 -3.55
CA ILE A 130 -12.10 -0.35 -3.69
C ILE A 130 -12.30 -1.64 -2.89
N VAL A 131 -13.46 -1.89 -2.27
CA VAL A 131 -13.72 -3.11 -1.49
C VAL A 131 -14.23 -4.24 -2.39
N GLY A 132 -13.77 -5.47 -2.16
CA GLY A 132 -14.27 -6.65 -2.87
C GLY A 132 -13.88 -6.74 -4.35
N ALA A 133 -14.52 -7.65 -5.08
CA ALA A 133 -14.19 -7.93 -6.49
C ALA A 133 -14.48 -6.76 -7.45
N ALA A 134 -15.25 -5.75 -7.03
CA ALA A 134 -15.51 -4.55 -7.82
C ALA A 134 -14.22 -3.77 -8.16
N GLY A 135 -13.17 -3.90 -7.33
CA GLY A 135 -11.87 -3.29 -7.56
C GLY A 135 -11.02 -3.98 -8.64
N LEU A 136 -11.40 -5.19 -9.10
CA LEU A 136 -10.56 -6.01 -9.96
C LEU A 136 -10.31 -5.36 -11.33
N LEU A 137 -11.36 -4.92 -12.01
CA LEU A 137 -11.22 -4.37 -13.37
C LEU A 137 -10.40 -3.07 -13.40
N PRO A 138 -10.65 -2.07 -12.53
CA PRO A 138 -9.78 -0.89 -12.45
C PRO A 138 -8.33 -1.23 -12.06
N THR A 139 -8.12 -2.21 -11.18
CA THR A 139 -6.77 -2.65 -10.78
C THR A 139 -6.04 -3.31 -11.96
N LEU A 140 -6.71 -4.17 -12.73
CA LEU A 140 -6.14 -4.77 -13.95
C LEU A 140 -5.84 -3.72 -15.02
N ALA A 141 -6.65 -2.66 -15.13
CA ALA A 141 -6.36 -1.56 -16.05
C ALA A 141 -5.04 -0.85 -15.68
N ALA A 142 -4.82 -0.56 -14.39
CA ALA A 142 -3.55 -0.02 -13.91
C ALA A 142 -2.38 -1.00 -14.14
N ILE A 143 -2.58 -2.30 -13.93
CA ILE A 143 -1.55 -3.31 -14.18
C ILE A 143 -1.16 -3.32 -15.66
N ARG A 144 -2.13 -3.38 -16.57
CA ARG A 144 -1.89 -3.39 -18.03
C ARG A 144 -1.19 -2.12 -18.52
N ALA A 145 -1.40 -1.01 -17.84
CA ALA A 145 -0.70 0.25 -18.11
C ALA A 145 0.69 0.34 -17.44
N GLY A 146 1.21 -0.75 -16.86
CA GLY A 146 2.56 -0.82 -16.29
C GLY A 146 2.76 0.02 -15.03
N LYS A 147 1.68 0.33 -14.29
CA LYS A 147 1.74 1.21 -13.12
C LYS A 147 2.36 0.51 -11.90
N THR A 148 2.73 1.32 -10.90
CA THR A 148 2.96 0.80 -9.54
C THR A 148 1.63 0.70 -8.80
N ILE A 149 1.24 -0.51 -8.43
CA ILE A 149 -0.01 -0.83 -7.74
C ILE A 149 0.25 -0.92 -6.25
N LEU A 150 -0.38 -0.03 -5.49
CA LEU A 150 -0.43 -0.09 -4.03
C LEU A 150 -1.68 -0.90 -3.68
N LEU A 151 -1.49 -2.20 -3.44
CA LEU A 151 -2.59 -3.16 -3.35
C LEU A 151 -3.09 -3.28 -1.91
N ALA A 152 -4.23 -2.67 -1.61
CA ALA A 152 -4.98 -2.86 -0.36
C ALA A 152 -6.18 -3.80 -0.52
N ASN A 153 -6.72 -3.88 -1.74
CA ASN A 153 -7.80 -4.80 -2.08
C ASN A 153 -7.26 -6.23 -2.27
N LYS A 154 -7.26 -7.00 -1.18
CA LYS A 154 -6.88 -8.42 -1.19
C LYS A 154 -7.78 -9.28 -2.07
N GLU A 155 -9.07 -8.94 -2.17
CA GLU A 155 -10.07 -9.74 -2.89
C GLU A 155 -9.78 -9.85 -4.39
N SER A 156 -9.19 -8.82 -5.01
CA SER A 156 -8.79 -8.85 -6.43
C SER A 156 -7.71 -9.88 -6.67
N LEU A 157 -6.72 -9.99 -5.78
CA LEU A 157 -5.68 -11.01 -5.92
C LEU A 157 -6.24 -12.39 -5.57
N VAL A 158 -7.04 -12.53 -4.52
CA VAL A 158 -7.61 -13.82 -4.12
C VAL A 158 -8.51 -14.40 -5.21
N THR A 159 -9.36 -13.59 -5.84
CA THR A 159 -10.31 -14.06 -6.88
C THR A 159 -9.64 -14.35 -8.22
N CYS A 160 -8.57 -13.63 -8.57
CA CYS A 160 -7.93 -13.71 -9.89
C CYS A 160 -6.62 -14.53 -9.89
N GLY A 161 -5.95 -14.62 -8.73
CA GLY A 161 -4.82 -15.50 -8.46
C GLY A 161 -3.71 -15.41 -9.51
N ARG A 162 -3.41 -16.55 -10.14
CA ARG A 162 -2.37 -16.67 -11.18
C ARG A 162 -2.56 -15.68 -12.33
N LEU A 163 -3.81 -15.46 -12.80
CA LEU A 163 -4.08 -14.54 -13.91
C LEU A 163 -3.68 -13.10 -13.56
N PHE A 164 -3.89 -12.71 -12.31
CA PHE A 164 -3.47 -11.39 -11.80
C PHE A 164 -1.95 -11.26 -11.82
N MET A 165 -1.25 -12.25 -11.24
CA MET A 165 0.21 -12.23 -11.15
C MET A 165 0.86 -12.26 -12.53
N ASP A 166 0.35 -13.10 -13.45
CA ASP A 166 0.88 -13.22 -14.81
C ASP A 166 0.71 -11.90 -15.59
N GLU A 167 -0.41 -11.19 -15.40
CA GLU A 167 -0.61 -9.86 -15.99
C GLU A 167 0.38 -8.83 -15.44
N VAL A 168 0.66 -8.87 -14.12
CA VAL A 168 1.68 -7.99 -13.49
C VAL A 168 3.04 -8.20 -14.13
N LYS A 169 3.45 -9.46 -14.32
CA LYS A 169 4.72 -9.80 -14.96
C LYS A 169 4.73 -9.41 -16.43
N ARG A 170 3.66 -9.70 -17.17
CA ARG A 170 3.54 -9.40 -18.61
C ARG A 170 3.64 -7.91 -18.89
N SER A 171 3.00 -7.09 -18.05
CA SER A 171 2.90 -5.64 -18.24
C SER A 171 4.05 -4.87 -17.58
N ASN A 172 4.99 -5.57 -16.95
CA ASN A 172 6.08 -4.97 -16.16
C ASN A 172 5.57 -3.99 -15.08
N ALA A 173 4.36 -4.25 -14.55
CA ALA A 173 3.80 -3.49 -13.45
C ALA A 173 4.52 -3.87 -12.15
N ARG A 174 4.49 -2.95 -11.18
CA ARG A 174 5.04 -3.21 -9.85
C ARG A 174 3.90 -3.37 -8.85
N LEU A 175 3.99 -4.37 -8.00
CA LEU A 175 3.01 -4.59 -6.94
C LEU A 175 3.66 -4.33 -5.58
N LEU A 176 3.03 -3.50 -4.77
CA LEU A 176 3.45 -3.21 -3.39
C LEU A 176 2.28 -3.50 -2.44
N PRO A 177 2.44 -4.42 -1.48
CA PRO A 177 1.36 -4.78 -0.56
C PRO A 177 1.10 -3.67 0.46
N VAL A 178 -0.15 -3.20 0.51
CA VAL A 178 -0.61 -2.19 1.49
C VAL A 178 -1.21 -2.85 2.72
N ASP A 179 -1.81 -4.02 2.58
CA ASP A 179 -2.34 -4.79 3.71
C ASP A 179 -1.27 -4.97 4.81
N SER A 180 -1.63 -4.78 6.08
CA SER A 180 -0.68 -4.56 7.18
C SER A 180 0.32 -5.71 7.30
N GLU A 181 -0.20 -6.93 7.30
CA GLU A 181 0.53 -8.17 7.43
C GLU A 181 1.49 -8.37 6.26
N HIS A 182 1.02 -8.22 5.03
CA HIS A 182 1.85 -8.41 3.84
C HIS A 182 2.87 -7.29 3.67
N ASN A 183 2.54 -6.07 4.08
CA ASN A 183 3.49 -4.98 4.14
C ASN A 183 4.59 -5.25 5.17
N ALA A 184 4.24 -5.80 6.33
CA ALA A 184 5.18 -6.21 7.37
C ALA A 184 6.11 -7.34 6.90
N ILE A 185 5.56 -8.34 6.20
CA ILE A 185 6.33 -9.41 5.56
C ILE A 185 7.27 -8.82 4.51
N PHE A 186 6.77 -7.97 3.61
CA PHE A 186 7.56 -7.33 2.57
C PHE A 186 8.74 -6.53 3.15
N GLN A 187 8.51 -5.75 4.20
CA GLN A 187 9.58 -5.01 4.90
C GLN A 187 10.61 -5.91 5.58
N SER A 188 10.23 -7.14 5.92
CA SER A 188 11.07 -8.14 6.60
C SER A 188 11.76 -9.12 5.63
N LEU A 189 11.53 -8.98 4.32
CA LEU A 189 12.12 -9.79 3.25
C LEU A 189 13.38 -9.13 2.65
N PRO A 190 14.31 -9.92 2.09
CA PRO A 190 15.48 -9.39 1.41
C PRO A 190 15.11 -8.68 0.10
N GLN A 191 15.98 -7.77 -0.35
CA GLN A 191 15.75 -6.96 -1.56
C GLN A 191 15.49 -7.80 -2.82
N SER A 192 16.17 -8.94 -2.97
CA SER A 192 15.97 -9.88 -4.08
C SER A 192 14.52 -10.34 -4.21
N ILE A 193 13.85 -10.59 -3.09
CA ILE A 193 12.42 -10.96 -3.07
C ILE A 193 11.56 -9.71 -3.29
N GLN A 194 11.87 -8.59 -2.64
CA GLN A 194 11.12 -7.34 -2.80
C GLN A 194 11.06 -6.86 -4.27
N HIS A 195 12.17 -7.01 -5.01
CA HIS A 195 12.26 -6.61 -6.41
C HIS A 195 11.62 -7.60 -7.41
N ASN A 196 11.39 -8.86 -7.00
CA ASN A 196 10.82 -9.91 -7.84
C ASN A 196 9.63 -10.59 -7.13
N LEU A 197 8.72 -9.76 -6.61
CA LEU A 197 7.59 -10.16 -5.80
C LEU A 197 6.69 -11.14 -6.57
N GLY A 198 6.30 -12.25 -5.93
CA GLY A 198 5.48 -13.32 -6.50
C GLY A 198 6.21 -14.37 -7.32
N TYR A 199 7.52 -14.18 -7.55
CA TYR A 199 8.31 -15.05 -8.42
C TYR A 199 9.68 -15.46 -7.86
N ALA A 200 10.21 -14.71 -6.88
CA ALA A 200 11.41 -15.11 -6.19
C ALA A 200 11.20 -16.40 -5.39
N ASP A 201 12.25 -17.20 -5.26
CA ASP A 201 12.25 -18.41 -4.46
C ASP A 201 12.62 -18.07 -3.00
N LEU A 202 11.78 -18.45 -2.04
CA LEU A 202 12.01 -18.12 -0.63
C LEU A 202 13.24 -18.83 -0.07
N GLU A 203 13.43 -20.12 -0.40
CA GLU A 203 14.46 -20.97 0.18
C GLU A 203 15.88 -20.55 -0.30
N GLN A 204 16.02 -20.21 -1.58
CA GLN A 204 17.26 -19.65 -2.15
C GLN A 204 17.67 -18.33 -1.51
N ASN A 205 16.73 -17.62 -0.90
CA ASN A 205 16.96 -16.37 -0.17
C ASN A 205 17.04 -16.56 1.35
N GLY A 206 17.20 -17.81 1.80
CA GLY A 206 17.35 -18.16 3.22
C GLY A 206 16.06 -18.05 4.03
N VAL A 207 14.91 -17.81 3.40
CA VAL A 207 13.60 -17.71 4.07
C VAL A 207 13.01 -19.11 4.24
N THR A 208 12.69 -19.47 5.48
CA THR A 208 12.13 -20.78 5.85
C THR A 208 10.61 -20.74 5.93
N SER A 209 10.03 -19.75 6.60
CA SER A 209 8.59 -19.59 6.72
C SER A 209 8.17 -18.14 6.94
N ILE A 210 6.92 -17.86 6.64
CA ILE A 210 6.22 -16.61 6.88
C ILE A 210 5.24 -16.84 8.02
N LEU A 211 5.30 -15.98 9.04
CA LEU A 211 4.37 -16.00 10.17
C LEU A 211 3.36 -14.88 9.98
N LEU A 212 2.16 -15.27 9.55
CA LEU A 212 1.03 -14.39 9.35
C LEU A 212 0.26 -14.22 10.67
N THR A 213 0.49 -13.10 11.35
CA THR A 213 -0.14 -12.82 12.65
C THR A 213 -1.59 -12.39 12.47
N GLY A 214 -2.48 -12.65 13.44
CA GLY A 214 -3.86 -12.16 13.44
C GLY A 214 -4.40 -11.87 14.84
N SER A 215 -5.29 -10.88 14.97
CA SER A 215 -5.86 -10.49 16.29
C SER A 215 -6.74 -11.57 16.92
N GLY A 216 -7.35 -12.42 16.10
CA GLY A 216 -8.43 -13.35 16.48
C GLY A 216 -9.83 -12.72 16.50
N GLY A 217 -9.95 -11.41 16.25
CA GLY A 217 -11.23 -10.70 16.17
C GLY A 217 -11.95 -10.52 17.52
N PRO A 218 -13.12 -9.87 17.52
CA PRO A 218 -13.89 -9.59 18.74
C PRO A 218 -14.41 -10.84 19.45
N PHE A 219 -14.50 -11.98 18.76
CA PHE A 219 -15.08 -13.21 19.30
C PHE A 219 -14.04 -14.24 19.76
N ARG A 220 -12.76 -13.87 19.84
CA ARG A 220 -11.65 -14.76 20.24
C ARG A 220 -11.90 -15.50 21.55
N GLU A 221 -12.53 -14.83 22.52
CA GLU A 221 -12.81 -15.37 23.86
C GLU A 221 -14.31 -15.64 24.09
N THR A 222 -15.14 -15.48 23.06
CA THR A 222 -16.59 -15.72 23.17
C THR A 222 -16.87 -17.21 23.28
N PRO A 223 -17.67 -17.66 24.27
CA PRO A 223 -18.06 -19.06 24.39
C PRO A 223 -18.75 -19.58 23.12
N MET A 224 -18.47 -20.83 22.75
CA MET A 224 -19.04 -21.45 21.54
C MET A 224 -20.57 -21.41 21.49
N CYS A 225 -21.25 -21.53 22.63
CA CYS A 225 -22.71 -21.48 22.71
C CYS A 225 -23.30 -20.10 22.36
N ASP A 226 -22.51 -19.04 22.52
CA ASP A 226 -22.98 -17.66 22.35
C ASP A 226 -22.74 -17.15 20.91
N LEU A 227 -21.85 -17.79 20.14
CA LEU A 227 -21.46 -17.38 18.79
C LEU A 227 -22.66 -17.27 17.83
N ALA A 228 -23.63 -18.19 17.95
CA ALA A 228 -24.82 -18.20 17.09
C ALA A 228 -25.75 -16.99 17.28
N ALA A 229 -25.64 -16.30 18.43
CA ALA A 229 -26.44 -15.12 18.75
C ALA A 229 -25.72 -13.78 18.43
N MET A 230 -24.49 -13.82 17.94
CA MET A 230 -23.71 -12.60 17.69
C MET A 230 -24.26 -11.78 16.52
N THR A 231 -24.38 -10.47 16.74
CA THR A 231 -24.93 -9.53 15.76
C THR A 231 -23.85 -8.90 14.86
N PRO A 232 -24.22 -8.35 13.69
CA PRO A 232 -23.29 -7.61 12.83
C PRO A 232 -22.61 -6.43 13.53
N ASP A 233 -23.29 -5.75 14.46
CA ASP A 233 -22.73 -4.62 15.19
C ASP A 233 -21.68 -5.07 16.21
N GLN A 234 -21.89 -6.21 16.88
CA GLN A 234 -20.88 -6.83 17.74
C GLN A 234 -19.66 -7.29 16.92
N ALA A 235 -19.87 -7.90 15.75
CA ALA A 235 -18.80 -8.31 14.86
C ALA A 235 -17.96 -7.13 14.35
N CYS A 236 -18.58 -5.93 14.24
CA CYS A 236 -17.89 -4.72 13.78
C CYS A 236 -17.07 -4.00 14.87
N ARG A 237 -17.17 -4.40 16.15
CA ARG A 237 -16.42 -3.80 17.28
C ARG A 237 -15.05 -4.46 17.43
N HIS A 238 -14.18 -4.26 16.44
CA HIS A 238 -12.84 -4.84 16.47
C HIS A 238 -12.00 -4.23 17.61
N PRO A 239 -11.23 -5.04 18.38
CA PRO A 239 -10.51 -4.56 19.58
C PRO A 239 -9.41 -3.53 19.28
N ASN A 240 -8.71 -3.67 18.15
CA ASN A 240 -7.49 -2.86 17.88
C ASN A 240 -7.59 -1.92 16.67
N TRP A 241 -8.57 -2.10 15.79
CA TRP A 241 -8.56 -1.48 14.46
C TRP A 241 -9.92 -0.85 14.17
N SER A 242 -9.92 0.36 13.61
CA SER A 242 -11.12 1.00 13.08
C SER A 242 -11.21 0.77 11.57
N MET A 243 -12.17 -0.07 11.15
CA MET A 243 -12.22 -0.60 9.78
C MET A 243 -13.65 -0.56 9.20
N GLY A 244 -13.76 -0.79 7.88
CA GLY A 244 -15.05 -0.92 7.21
C GLY A 244 -15.80 -2.20 7.61
N ARG A 245 -17.13 -2.18 7.56
CA ARG A 245 -17.98 -3.28 8.07
C ARG A 245 -17.62 -4.67 7.52
N LYS A 246 -17.33 -4.78 6.22
CA LYS A 246 -17.00 -6.07 5.57
C LYS A 246 -15.77 -6.72 6.20
N ILE A 247 -14.65 -6.00 6.26
CA ILE A 247 -13.40 -6.52 6.85
C ILE A 247 -13.53 -6.74 8.36
N SER A 248 -14.35 -5.95 9.07
CA SER A 248 -14.59 -6.20 10.50
C SER A 248 -15.32 -7.52 10.74
N VAL A 249 -16.36 -7.84 9.93
CA VAL A 249 -17.05 -9.13 10.00
C VAL A 249 -16.14 -10.29 9.58
N ASP A 250 -15.33 -10.10 8.53
CA ASP A 250 -14.33 -11.10 8.13
C ASP A 250 -13.28 -11.35 9.22
N SER A 251 -12.91 -10.31 9.98
CA SER A 251 -12.01 -10.44 11.12
C SER A 251 -12.65 -11.21 12.26
N ALA A 252 -13.93 -10.97 12.54
CA ALA A 252 -14.70 -11.67 13.57
C ALA A 252 -14.88 -13.18 13.28
N THR A 253 -14.93 -13.55 12.01
CA THR A 253 -15.03 -14.95 11.55
C THR A 253 -13.67 -15.57 11.22
N MET A 254 -12.58 -14.82 11.35
CA MET A 254 -11.24 -15.14 10.84
C MET A 254 -11.14 -15.41 9.33
N MET A 255 -12.23 -15.22 8.55
CA MET A 255 -12.19 -15.29 7.08
C MET A 255 -11.18 -14.28 6.52
N ASN A 256 -11.02 -13.12 7.17
CA ASN A 256 -10.01 -12.13 6.77
C ASN A 256 -8.62 -12.78 6.71
N LYS A 257 -8.24 -13.53 7.75
CA LYS A 257 -6.94 -14.21 7.81
C LYS A 257 -6.83 -15.34 6.77
N GLY A 258 -7.95 -15.98 6.42
CA GLY A 258 -8.00 -16.95 5.32
C GLY A 258 -7.74 -16.32 3.95
N LEU A 259 -8.32 -15.14 3.69
CA LEU A 259 -8.07 -14.39 2.45
C LEU A 259 -6.61 -13.92 2.39
N GLU A 260 -6.09 -13.39 3.50
CA GLU A 260 -4.71 -12.92 3.61
C GLU A 260 -3.69 -14.06 3.48
N TYR A 261 -4.02 -15.28 3.94
CA TYR A 261 -3.20 -16.47 3.70
C TYR A 261 -3.07 -16.77 2.20
N ILE A 262 -4.18 -16.74 1.46
CA ILE A 262 -4.16 -16.94 0.01
C ILE A 262 -3.35 -15.83 -0.68
N GLU A 263 -3.56 -14.58 -0.27
CA GLU A 263 -2.83 -13.42 -0.78
C GLU A 263 -1.33 -13.54 -0.52
N ALA A 264 -0.89 -13.89 0.68
CA ALA A 264 0.52 -14.04 1.04
C ALA A 264 1.20 -15.12 0.19
N ARG A 265 0.51 -16.22 -0.08
CA ARG A 265 1.04 -17.28 -0.95
C ARG A 265 1.26 -16.80 -2.38
N TRP A 266 0.37 -15.94 -2.90
CA TRP A 266 0.57 -15.33 -4.22
C TRP A 266 1.67 -14.28 -4.23
N LEU A 267 1.67 -13.37 -3.25
CA LEU A 267 2.62 -12.26 -3.17
C LEU A 267 4.06 -12.72 -2.93
N PHE A 268 4.26 -13.73 -2.10
CA PHE A 268 5.59 -14.16 -1.67
C PHE A 268 6.01 -15.51 -2.26
N ASN A 269 5.23 -16.05 -3.20
CA ASN A 269 5.47 -17.36 -3.82
C ASN A 269 5.63 -18.48 -2.77
N ALA A 270 4.86 -18.40 -1.68
CA ALA A 270 4.97 -19.30 -0.55
C ALA A 270 4.17 -20.59 -0.74
N SER A 271 4.81 -21.73 -0.49
CA SER A 271 4.10 -23.00 -0.37
C SER A 271 3.30 -23.08 0.93
N ALA A 272 2.38 -24.05 1.03
CA ALA A 272 1.59 -24.24 2.25
C ALA A 272 2.47 -24.55 3.48
N ARG A 273 3.62 -25.22 3.29
CA ARG A 273 4.56 -25.57 4.37
C ARG A 273 5.38 -24.37 4.86
N GLN A 274 5.46 -23.31 4.05
CA GLN A 274 6.19 -22.08 4.37
C GLN A 274 5.28 -21.02 5.00
N MET A 275 4.04 -21.36 5.34
CA MET A 275 3.06 -20.42 5.91
C MET A 275 2.59 -20.91 7.29
N GLU A 276 2.65 -20.03 8.27
CA GLU A 276 2.14 -20.24 9.62
C GLU A 276 1.13 -19.13 9.95
N VAL A 277 -0.02 -19.46 10.50
CA VAL A 277 -0.99 -18.47 11.03
C VAL A 277 -0.85 -18.44 12.54
N LEU A 278 -0.60 -17.27 13.11
CA LEU A 278 -0.32 -17.09 14.53
C LEU A 278 -1.26 -16.05 15.15
N ILE A 279 -1.95 -16.39 16.24
CA ILE A 279 -2.80 -15.43 16.95
C ILE A 279 -1.94 -14.51 17.82
N HIS A 280 -1.98 -13.21 17.53
CA HIS A 280 -1.30 -12.14 18.26
C HIS A 280 -2.33 -11.04 18.61
N PRO A 281 -3.02 -11.17 19.76
CA PRO A 281 -4.18 -10.34 20.11
C PRO A 281 -3.90 -8.84 20.21
N GLN A 282 -2.65 -8.43 20.49
CA GLN A 282 -2.26 -7.03 20.65
C GLN A 282 -2.12 -6.30 19.31
N SER A 283 -1.93 -7.03 18.20
CA SER A 283 -1.71 -6.46 16.86
C SER A 283 -0.56 -5.43 16.80
N VAL A 284 0.50 -5.62 17.60
CA VAL A 284 1.70 -4.75 17.58
C VAL A 284 2.72 -5.30 16.60
N ILE A 285 2.97 -6.62 16.63
CA ILE A 285 3.72 -7.31 15.59
C ILE A 285 2.75 -7.58 14.45
N HIS A 286 2.99 -6.93 13.30
CA HIS A 286 2.07 -6.99 12.16
C HIS A 286 2.28 -8.23 11.30
N SER A 287 3.49 -8.79 11.23
CA SER A 287 3.83 -10.16 10.76
C SER A 287 5.35 -10.36 10.83
N MET A 288 5.81 -11.59 10.54
CA MET A 288 7.22 -11.96 10.66
C MET A 288 7.70 -12.89 9.53
N VAL A 289 9.02 -12.96 9.36
CA VAL A 289 9.71 -13.84 8.40
C VAL A 289 10.82 -14.59 9.12
N ARG A 290 10.79 -15.92 9.04
CA ARG A 290 11.79 -16.82 9.64
C ARG A 290 12.87 -17.18 8.63
N TYR A 291 14.12 -17.16 9.06
CA TYR A 291 15.31 -17.48 8.26
C TYR A 291 15.98 -18.78 8.70
N GLN A 292 16.77 -19.38 7.80
CA GLN A 292 17.41 -20.68 7.98
C GLN A 292 18.39 -20.76 9.16
N ASP A 293 18.97 -19.62 9.55
CA ASP A 293 19.88 -19.50 10.68
C ASP A 293 19.16 -19.42 12.05
N GLY A 294 17.82 -19.48 12.06
CA GLY A 294 16.99 -19.34 13.25
C GLY A 294 16.53 -17.91 13.52
N SER A 295 17.00 -16.91 12.76
CA SER A 295 16.57 -15.53 12.90
C SER A 295 15.10 -15.34 12.51
N VAL A 296 14.44 -14.40 13.18
CA VAL A 296 13.10 -13.95 12.83
C VAL A 296 13.13 -12.44 12.69
N LEU A 297 12.78 -11.93 11.51
CA LEU A 297 12.60 -10.50 11.27
C LEU A 297 11.11 -10.17 11.33
N ALA A 298 10.80 -9.05 11.96
CA ALA A 298 9.43 -8.61 12.20
C ALA A 298 9.30 -7.12 11.96
N GLN A 299 8.13 -6.69 11.49
CA GLN A 299 7.75 -5.29 11.51
C GLN A 299 6.70 -5.05 12.59
N LEU A 300 6.95 -4.01 13.39
CA LEU A 300 6.11 -3.61 14.52
C LEU A 300 5.67 -2.16 14.33
N GLY A 301 4.52 -1.82 14.89
CA GLY A 301 4.04 -0.45 14.95
C GLY A 301 2.67 -0.34 15.59
N GLU A 302 2.20 0.89 15.72
CA GLU A 302 0.79 1.15 16.05
C GLU A 302 -0.13 0.51 14.99
N PRO A 303 -1.36 0.09 15.37
CA PRO A 303 -2.37 -0.41 14.45
C PRO A 303 -2.96 0.75 13.62
N ASP A 304 -2.14 1.29 12.72
CA ASP A 304 -2.43 2.46 11.89
C ASP A 304 -2.01 2.22 10.43
N MET A 305 -3.00 2.17 9.54
CA MET A 305 -2.79 1.92 8.10
C MET A 305 -1.99 3.01 7.39
N ARG A 306 -1.85 4.20 7.98
CA ARG A 306 -0.99 5.25 7.39
C ARG A 306 0.47 4.79 7.29
N THR A 307 0.92 3.92 8.19
CA THR A 307 2.29 3.38 8.17
C THR A 307 2.56 2.50 6.94
N PRO A 308 1.81 1.40 6.69
CA PRO A 308 2.02 0.58 5.49
C PRO A 308 1.70 1.34 4.19
N ILE A 309 0.71 2.25 4.20
CA ILE A 309 0.41 3.11 3.05
C ILE A 309 1.61 4.01 2.72
N ALA A 310 2.15 4.75 3.69
CA ALA A 310 3.33 5.60 3.49
C ALA A 310 4.55 4.80 3.03
N HIS A 311 4.73 3.59 3.56
CA HIS A 311 5.78 2.69 3.11
C HIS A 311 5.65 2.38 1.60
N THR A 312 4.49 1.91 1.14
CA THR A 312 4.31 1.57 -0.28
C THR A 312 4.41 2.79 -1.20
N MET A 313 3.88 3.94 -0.79
CA MET A 313 3.94 5.18 -1.58
C MET A 313 5.38 5.68 -1.76
N ALA A 314 6.22 5.55 -0.73
CA ALA A 314 7.58 6.07 -0.72
C ALA A 314 8.67 5.06 -1.11
N TRP A 315 8.34 3.76 -1.13
CA TRP A 315 9.33 2.69 -1.38
C TRP A 315 10.17 2.99 -2.64
N PRO A 316 11.51 2.79 -2.59
CA PRO A 316 12.29 2.18 -1.50
C PRO A 316 12.68 3.14 -0.36
N ASN A 317 12.25 4.41 -0.41
CA ASN A 317 12.49 5.40 0.64
C ASN A 317 11.39 5.39 1.70
N ARG A 318 11.53 6.28 2.69
CA ARG A 318 10.53 6.56 3.73
C ARG A 318 10.03 8.00 3.62
N VAL A 319 8.82 8.21 4.12
CA VAL A 319 8.16 9.52 4.29
C VAL A 319 7.40 9.53 5.61
N THR A 320 7.01 10.70 6.08
CA THR A 320 6.19 10.84 7.28
C THR A 320 4.78 10.29 7.00
N SER A 321 4.27 9.40 7.85
CA SER A 321 2.91 8.86 7.70
C SER A 321 1.85 9.67 8.47
N GLY A 322 2.25 10.38 9.53
CA GLY A 322 1.35 10.97 10.52
C GLY A 322 0.95 10.02 11.66
N ALA A 323 1.38 8.75 11.61
CA ALA A 323 1.23 7.80 12.72
C ALA A 323 2.19 8.17 13.87
N GLN A 324 1.75 7.92 15.11
CA GLN A 324 2.57 8.17 16.28
C GLN A 324 3.69 7.11 16.40
N PRO A 325 4.87 7.47 16.93
CA PRO A 325 5.89 6.48 17.27
C PRO A 325 5.36 5.49 18.32
N LEU A 326 5.63 4.20 18.10
CA LEU A 326 5.27 3.14 19.04
C LEU A 326 6.03 3.32 20.37
N ASP A 327 5.29 3.40 21.47
CA ASP A 327 5.85 3.49 22.82
C ASP A 327 5.83 2.11 23.50
N PHE A 328 6.96 1.40 23.44
CA PHE A 328 7.10 0.06 24.00
C PHE A 328 6.82 0.00 25.51
N CYS A 329 7.04 1.09 26.25
CA CYS A 329 6.81 1.14 27.70
C CYS A 329 5.32 1.22 28.06
N LYS A 330 4.44 1.51 27.09
CA LYS A 330 2.99 1.59 27.28
C LYS A 330 2.23 0.38 26.74
N LEU A 331 2.94 -0.59 26.18
CA LEU A 331 2.32 -1.83 25.71
C LEU A 331 1.81 -2.62 26.92
N SER A 332 0.54 -3.02 26.87
CA SER A 332 -0.02 -3.94 27.86
C SER A 332 0.64 -5.30 27.74
N ALA A 333 1.08 -5.85 28.86
CA ALA A 333 1.59 -7.21 28.98
C ALA A 333 0.54 -8.26 28.59
#